data_AF-A0A957ZVK4-F1
#
_entry.id   AF-A0A957ZVK4-F1
#
_cell.length_a   1.000
_cell.length_b   1.000
_cell.length_c   1.000
_cell.angle_alpha   90.00
_cell.angle_beta   90.00
_cell.angle_gamma   90.00
#
_symmetry.space_group_name_H-M   'P 1'
#
loop_
_entity.id
_entity.type
_entity.pdbx_description
1 polymer ?
#
loop_
_entity_poly.entity_id
_entity_poly.type
_entity_poly.pdbx_seq_one_letter_code
_entity_poly.pdbx_strand_id
1 'polypeptide(L)'
;MEPIRQTYRWKPDWPDTAARLTRWWRGEAMALYLFTEDGATAPAPAPLTDAATPADAERWWTDPAVRRARAERIMSRRRYFAEGFPIFDTQIGPGSLGLFLGATPVFDANTVWYQPCIDDPDRHRPIRFAPDGNHWWDVHLAVMQSGLTHSQGRYPVGVPDLIENMDTLAALRGTMELLYDLVDRPAWVHARLAEINTAWLDAFDRMQAMVQDADGGNVFAAFRLWGPGRTAKVQCDFSAMISPAMFEEFVRPYLAVQCAQLDYAMYHLDGTNALQHLDILLDMPEIDAIEWTPQAGLLGGGAPEWHDLYRRIKAAGKAVQVVSIAPPEVIPLLDAVGPEGMYILINEPVPATEAEALVRDLAPYRR
;
A
#
# COMPACT_ATOMS: atom_id res chain seq x y z
N MET A 1 33.18 9.84 8.68
CA MET A 1 32.67 9.35 7.39
C MET A 1 31.22 9.74 7.33
N GLU A 2 30.85 10.62 6.42
CA GLU A 2 29.43 10.91 6.14
C GLU A 2 28.76 9.59 5.71
N PRO A 3 27.56 9.24 6.20
CA PRO A 3 26.87 8.06 5.71
C PRO A 3 26.70 8.18 4.19
N ILE A 4 27.05 7.13 3.45
CA ILE A 4 26.77 7.06 2.02
C ILE A 4 25.24 7.04 1.89
N ARG A 5 24.64 8.19 1.55
CA ARG A 5 23.20 8.28 1.33
C ARG A 5 22.83 7.35 0.17
N GLN A 6 21.80 6.53 0.40
CA GLN A 6 21.31 5.62 -0.62
C GLN A 6 20.90 6.39 -1.88
N THR A 7 21.23 5.86 -3.05
CA THR A 7 20.83 6.42 -4.34
C THR A 7 20.41 5.27 -5.25
N TYR A 8 19.41 5.51 -6.10
CA TYR A 8 18.97 4.54 -7.09
C TYR A 8 19.36 5.00 -8.49
N ARG A 9 19.89 4.10 -9.31
CA ARG A 9 20.31 4.43 -10.68
C ARG A 9 19.17 4.95 -11.56
N TRP A 10 17.94 4.49 -11.31
CA TRP A 10 16.74 4.96 -12.00
C TRP A 10 16.01 6.10 -11.28
N LYS A 11 16.51 6.55 -10.12
CA LYS A 11 16.11 7.78 -9.42
C LYS A 11 17.34 8.44 -8.78
N PRO A 12 18.21 9.10 -9.57
CA PRO A 12 19.49 9.62 -9.07
C PRO A 12 19.33 10.68 -7.97
N ASP A 13 18.23 11.42 -7.99
CA ASP A 13 17.81 12.41 -7.01
C ASP A 13 16.97 11.80 -5.86
N TRP A 14 17.15 10.50 -5.58
CA TRP A 14 16.50 9.81 -4.45
C TRP A 14 16.67 10.53 -3.10
N PRO A 15 17.85 11.05 -2.72
CA PRO A 15 17.98 11.76 -1.43
C PRO A 15 17.03 12.95 -1.29
N ASP A 16 16.77 13.68 -2.38
CA ASP A 16 15.84 14.81 -2.38
C ASP A 16 14.38 14.33 -2.35
N THR A 17 14.08 13.23 -3.05
CA THR A 17 12.77 12.55 -2.98
C THR A 17 12.45 12.06 -1.58
N ALA A 18 13.38 11.34 -0.96
CA ALA A 18 13.26 10.84 0.40
C ALA A 18 13.06 11.99 1.41
N ALA A 19 13.82 13.08 1.27
CA ALA A 19 13.65 14.25 2.11
C ALA A 19 12.27 14.92 1.95
N ARG A 20 11.73 15.00 0.73
CA ARG A 20 10.40 15.56 0.47
C ARG A 20 9.27 14.65 0.96
N LEU A 21 9.37 13.34 0.74
CA LEU A 21 8.42 12.37 1.29
C LEU A 21 8.42 12.40 2.82
N THR A 22 9.58 12.52 3.46
CA THR A 22 9.68 12.71 4.91
C THR A 22 8.97 13.98 5.40
N ARG A 23 9.12 15.10 4.66
CA ARG A 23 8.39 16.34 4.97
C ARG A 23 6.89 16.21 4.73
N TRP A 24 6.47 15.45 3.72
CA TRP A 24 5.06 15.17 3.46
C TRP A 24 4.40 14.45 4.64
N TRP A 25 5.04 13.41 5.18
CA TRP A 25 4.56 12.73 6.38
C TRP A 25 4.32 13.66 7.57
N ARG A 26 5.10 14.74 7.67
CA ARG A 26 4.97 15.76 8.72
C ARG A 26 3.97 16.87 8.40
N GLY A 27 3.31 16.79 7.25
CA GLY A 27 2.43 17.85 6.75
C GLY A 27 3.17 19.13 6.34
N GLU A 28 4.48 19.08 6.09
CA GLU A 28 5.34 20.25 5.83
C GLU A 28 5.61 20.50 4.33
N ALA A 29 5.26 19.55 3.46
CA ALA A 29 5.48 19.64 2.02
C ALA A 29 4.43 18.85 1.23
N MET A 30 4.31 19.17 -0.06
CA MET A 30 3.63 18.29 -1.01
C MET A 30 4.59 17.23 -1.58
N ALA A 31 4.02 16.15 -2.10
CA ALA A 31 4.70 15.17 -2.94
C ALA A 31 3.86 14.88 -4.20
N LEU A 32 4.52 14.56 -5.31
CA LEU A 32 3.89 14.12 -6.55
C LEU A 32 4.57 12.86 -7.06
N TYR A 33 3.83 11.76 -7.18
CA TYR A 33 4.26 10.57 -7.88
C TYR A 33 3.83 10.66 -9.35
N LEU A 34 4.79 10.81 -10.24
CA LEU A 34 4.58 11.00 -11.68
C LEU A 34 5.63 10.23 -12.48
N PHE A 35 5.20 9.59 -13.58
CA PHE A 35 6.09 8.89 -14.48
C PHE A 35 5.57 8.91 -15.92
N THR A 36 6.45 8.58 -16.86
CA THR A 36 6.18 8.49 -18.31
C THR A 36 6.65 7.12 -18.81
N GLU A 37 6.18 6.66 -19.98
CA GLU A 37 6.59 5.35 -20.58
C GLU A 37 7.46 5.47 -21.84
N ASP A 38 7.78 6.69 -22.24
CA ASP A 38 8.68 7.01 -23.35
C ASP A 38 10.17 7.03 -22.93
N GLY A 39 10.45 6.93 -21.64
CA GLY A 39 11.79 6.94 -21.05
C GLY A 39 12.48 5.57 -21.09
N ALA A 40 12.95 5.12 -22.25
CA ALA A 40 13.82 3.95 -22.31
C ALA A 40 15.19 4.27 -21.65
N THR A 41 15.37 3.84 -20.41
CA THR A 41 16.63 3.98 -19.66
C THR A 41 17.61 2.82 -19.89
N ALA A 42 17.16 1.72 -20.50
CA ALA A 42 17.94 0.55 -20.86
C ALA A 42 17.26 -0.27 -21.98
N PRO A 43 17.97 -1.17 -22.68
CA PRO A 43 17.35 -2.15 -23.57
C PRO A 43 16.32 -2.97 -22.79
N ALA A 44 15.10 -3.07 -23.32
CA ALA A 44 14.05 -3.84 -22.69
C ALA A 44 14.47 -5.33 -22.57
N PRO A 45 14.20 -6.01 -21.44
CA PRO A 45 14.28 -7.46 -21.37
C PRO A 45 13.40 -8.11 -22.45
N ALA A 46 13.71 -9.36 -22.79
CA ALA A 46 12.97 -10.16 -23.77
C ALA A 46 11.45 -10.10 -23.54
N PRO A 47 10.62 -10.25 -24.61
CA PRO A 47 9.17 -10.24 -24.48
C PRO A 47 8.71 -11.26 -23.45
N LEU A 48 7.78 -10.86 -22.58
CA LEU A 48 7.04 -11.79 -21.74
C LEU A 48 5.75 -12.16 -22.44
N THR A 49 5.35 -13.41 -22.32
CA THR A 49 4.00 -13.86 -22.66
C THR A 49 3.07 -13.49 -21.50
N ASP A 50 1.94 -12.87 -21.80
CA ASP A 50 0.89 -12.61 -20.81
C ASP A 50 0.36 -13.93 -20.21
N ALA A 51 -0.26 -13.86 -19.03
CA ALA A 51 -0.96 -15.02 -18.47
C ALA A 51 -2.16 -15.38 -19.36
N ALA A 52 -2.07 -16.49 -20.10
CA ALA A 52 -3.13 -16.92 -21.02
C ALA A 52 -4.11 -17.92 -20.37
N THR A 53 -3.73 -18.55 -19.26
CA THR A 53 -4.52 -19.59 -18.55
C THR A 53 -4.39 -19.46 -17.01
N PRO A 54 -5.26 -20.10 -16.20
CA PRO A 54 -5.11 -20.13 -14.74
C PRO A 54 -3.77 -20.70 -14.26
N ALA A 55 -3.21 -21.69 -14.97
CA ALA A 55 -1.88 -22.23 -14.66
C ALA A 55 -0.77 -21.19 -14.95
N ASP A 56 -0.97 -20.35 -15.97
CA ASP A 56 -0.07 -19.22 -16.22
C ASP A 56 -0.28 -18.10 -15.20
N ALA A 57 -1.49 -17.94 -14.65
CA ALA A 57 -1.81 -16.92 -13.65
C ALA A 57 -1.07 -17.19 -12.33
N GLU A 58 -1.05 -18.43 -11.83
CA GLU A 58 -0.24 -18.76 -10.64
C GLU A 58 1.22 -18.37 -10.86
N ARG A 59 1.83 -18.85 -11.95
CA ARG A 59 3.22 -18.50 -12.30
C ARG A 59 3.43 -17.00 -12.45
N TRP A 60 2.46 -16.30 -13.03
CA TRP A 60 2.49 -14.84 -13.22
C TRP A 60 2.56 -14.07 -11.90
N TRP A 61 1.96 -14.60 -10.83
CA TRP A 61 1.95 -13.99 -9.51
C TRP A 61 3.08 -14.50 -8.61
N THR A 62 3.51 -15.76 -8.75
CA THR A 62 4.36 -16.44 -7.76
C THR A 62 5.80 -16.70 -8.22
N ASP A 63 6.07 -16.81 -9.53
CA ASP A 63 7.41 -17.15 -10.04
C ASP A 63 8.37 -15.95 -9.90
N PRO A 64 9.44 -16.06 -9.09
CA PRO A 64 10.35 -14.95 -8.84
C PRO A 64 11.09 -14.43 -10.07
N ALA A 65 11.33 -15.27 -11.08
CA ALA A 65 11.98 -14.88 -12.32
C ALA A 65 11.00 -14.14 -13.25
N VAL A 66 9.75 -14.61 -13.34
CA VAL A 66 8.68 -13.93 -14.09
C VAL A 66 8.38 -12.56 -13.49
N ARG A 67 8.15 -12.51 -12.17
CA ARG A 67 7.88 -11.28 -11.42
C ARG A 67 8.97 -10.23 -11.64
N ARG A 68 10.23 -10.62 -11.45
CA ARG A 68 11.38 -9.74 -11.68
C ARG A 68 11.45 -9.27 -13.13
N ALA A 69 11.44 -10.19 -14.10
CA ALA A 69 11.58 -9.83 -15.51
C ALA A 69 10.47 -8.86 -15.96
N ARG A 70 9.24 -9.05 -15.46
CA ARG A 70 8.10 -8.16 -15.75
C ARG A 70 8.33 -6.78 -15.17
N ALA A 71 8.63 -6.72 -13.88
CA ALA A 71 8.80 -5.44 -13.20
C ALA A 71 10.01 -4.67 -13.76
N GLU A 72 11.13 -5.33 -14.04
CA GLU A 72 12.30 -4.66 -14.64
C GLU A 72 12.01 -4.15 -16.05
N ARG A 73 11.25 -4.89 -16.86
CA ARG A 73 10.82 -4.43 -18.19
C ARG A 73 9.92 -3.21 -18.12
N ILE A 74 8.99 -3.16 -17.15
CA ILE A 74 8.11 -2.02 -16.94
C ILE A 74 8.93 -0.81 -16.46
N MET A 75 9.70 -0.99 -15.39
CA MET A 75 10.47 0.10 -14.78
C MET A 75 11.56 0.65 -15.70
N SER A 76 12.21 -0.18 -16.53
CA SER A 76 13.28 0.28 -17.44
C SER A 76 12.78 1.18 -18.56
N ARG A 77 11.47 1.15 -18.85
CA ARG A 77 10.80 1.99 -19.85
C ARG A 77 10.21 3.27 -19.24
N ARG A 78 10.33 3.43 -17.92
CA ARG A 78 9.75 4.58 -17.22
C ARG A 78 10.81 5.62 -16.92
N ARG A 79 10.46 6.88 -17.15
CA ARG A 79 11.14 8.03 -16.54
C ARG A 79 10.29 8.52 -15.39
N TYR A 80 10.91 8.64 -14.21
CA TYR A 80 10.24 9.12 -13.01
C TYR A 80 10.50 10.61 -12.82
N PHE A 81 9.46 11.34 -12.44
CA PHE A 81 9.46 12.78 -12.22
C PHE A 81 9.09 13.09 -10.77
N ALA A 82 9.52 14.24 -10.27
CA ALA A 82 9.21 14.70 -8.92
C ALA A 82 9.59 13.64 -7.85
N GLU A 83 8.62 13.23 -7.03
CA GLU A 83 8.75 12.20 -6.01
C GLU A 83 8.32 10.82 -6.53
N GLY A 84 8.11 10.65 -7.84
CA GLY A 84 7.96 9.34 -8.48
C GLY A 84 9.27 8.55 -8.42
N PHE A 85 9.21 7.25 -8.17
CA PHE A 85 10.41 6.40 -8.12
C PHE A 85 10.08 4.96 -8.53
N PRO A 86 11.05 4.18 -9.04
CA PRO A 86 10.81 2.79 -9.37
C PRO A 86 10.57 1.97 -8.09
N ILE A 87 9.68 0.99 -8.15
CA ILE A 87 9.41 0.07 -7.03
C ILE A 87 9.29 -1.33 -7.61
N PHE A 88 10.09 -2.26 -7.10
CA PHE A 88 9.82 -3.65 -7.33
C PHE A 88 8.67 -4.09 -6.43
N ASP A 89 7.48 -4.11 -7.04
CA ASP A 89 6.25 -4.59 -6.45
C ASP A 89 6.35 -6.11 -6.22
N THR A 90 6.13 -6.53 -4.98
CA THR A 90 6.22 -7.91 -4.49
C THR A 90 4.84 -8.50 -4.18
N GLN A 91 3.76 -7.80 -4.56
CA GLN A 91 2.40 -8.26 -4.36
C GLN A 91 2.10 -9.51 -5.17
N ILE A 92 1.63 -10.56 -4.48
CA ILE A 92 0.99 -11.70 -5.12
C ILE A 92 -0.51 -11.42 -5.28
N GLY A 93 -1.13 -10.87 -4.24
CA GLY A 93 -2.48 -10.34 -4.22
C GLY A 93 -2.62 -9.37 -3.05
N PRO A 94 -3.74 -8.63 -2.96
CA PRO A 94 -4.02 -7.80 -1.80
C PRO A 94 -4.31 -8.67 -0.59
N GLY A 95 -3.51 -8.60 0.47
CA GLY A 95 -3.82 -9.33 1.71
C GLY A 95 -3.07 -10.65 1.87
N SER A 96 -1.77 -10.61 1.58
CA SER A 96 -0.87 -11.76 1.69
C SER A 96 -0.88 -12.44 3.06
N LEU A 97 -1.25 -11.74 4.15
CA LEU A 97 -1.34 -12.35 5.47
C LEU A 97 -2.38 -13.49 5.52
N GLY A 98 -3.48 -13.39 4.77
CA GLY A 98 -4.47 -14.46 4.68
C GLY A 98 -3.86 -15.80 4.23
N LEU A 99 -2.94 -15.75 3.25
CA LEU A 99 -2.22 -16.94 2.78
C LEU A 99 -1.31 -17.53 3.85
N PHE A 100 -0.61 -16.68 4.61
CA PHE A 100 0.28 -17.13 5.68
C PHE A 100 -0.48 -17.81 6.81
N LEU A 101 -1.75 -17.45 6.97
CA LEU A 101 -2.65 -17.94 8.02
C LEU A 101 -3.56 -19.08 7.55
N GLY A 102 -3.42 -19.53 6.30
CA GLY A 102 -4.03 -20.77 5.79
C GLY A 102 -5.15 -20.60 4.77
N ALA A 103 -5.48 -19.38 4.35
CA ALA A 103 -6.37 -19.18 3.21
C ALA A 103 -5.74 -19.75 1.92
N THR A 104 -6.56 -20.21 0.99
CA THR A 104 -6.09 -20.78 -0.29
C THR A 104 -6.25 -19.76 -1.42
N PRO A 105 -5.22 -19.48 -2.23
CA PRO A 105 -5.35 -18.50 -3.31
C PRO A 105 -6.15 -19.05 -4.48
N VAL A 106 -6.88 -18.16 -5.13
CA VAL A 106 -7.51 -18.36 -6.44
C VAL A 106 -6.95 -17.32 -7.38
N PHE A 107 -6.06 -17.75 -8.26
CA PHE A 107 -5.36 -16.87 -9.19
C PHE A 107 -6.27 -16.46 -10.34
N ASP A 108 -6.37 -15.15 -10.57
CA ASP A 108 -6.99 -14.53 -11.73
C ASP A 108 -5.94 -13.73 -12.53
N ALA A 109 -6.28 -13.29 -13.73
CA ALA A 109 -5.40 -12.46 -14.56
C ALA A 109 -5.08 -11.11 -13.90
N ASN A 110 -6.04 -10.52 -13.17
CA ASN A 110 -5.91 -9.16 -12.64
C ASN A 110 -5.69 -9.10 -11.12
N THR A 111 -6.00 -10.18 -10.39
CA THR A 111 -5.85 -10.22 -8.93
C THR A 111 -5.74 -11.67 -8.43
N VAL A 112 -5.56 -11.85 -7.13
CA VAL A 112 -5.62 -13.14 -6.45
C VAL A 112 -6.65 -13.05 -5.34
N TRP A 113 -7.65 -13.94 -5.39
CA TRP A 113 -8.68 -14.06 -4.36
C TRP A 113 -8.30 -15.12 -3.33
N TYR A 114 -9.00 -15.16 -2.19
CA TYR A 114 -8.73 -16.11 -1.11
C TYR A 114 -9.96 -16.92 -0.76
N GLN A 115 -9.80 -18.24 -0.71
CA GLN A 115 -10.79 -19.15 -0.17
C GLN A 115 -10.60 -19.27 1.35
N PRO A 116 -11.67 -19.08 2.14
CA PRO A 116 -11.67 -19.25 3.59
C PRO A 116 -11.20 -20.64 4.03
N CYS A 117 -10.66 -20.70 5.25
CA CYS A 117 -10.21 -21.94 5.89
C CYS A 117 -10.83 -22.17 7.29
N ILE A 118 -11.62 -21.23 7.80
CA ILE A 118 -12.33 -21.32 9.07
C ILE A 118 -13.81 -21.66 8.80
N ASP A 119 -14.13 -22.96 8.79
CA ASP A 119 -15.51 -23.42 8.62
C ASP A 119 -16.30 -23.36 9.95
N ASP A 120 -15.70 -23.83 11.03
CA ASP A 120 -16.30 -23.94 12.38
C ASP A 120 -15.47 -23.15 13.41
N PRO A 121 -15.94 -21.96 13.85
CA PRO A 121 -15.28 -21.14 14.85
C PRO A 121 -14.94 -21.85 16.16
N ASP A 122 -15.77 -22.80 16.60
CA ASP A 122 -15.62 -23.48 17.89
C ASP A 122 -14.56 -24.60 17.85
N ARG A 123 -14.22 -25.08 16.64
CA ARG A 123 -13.21 -26.11 16.42
C ARG A 123 -11.90 -25.55 15.87
N HIS A 124 -11.92 -24.34 15.33
CA HIS A 124 -10.73 -23.73 14.77
C HIS A 124 -9.73 -23.38 15.88
N ARG A 125 -8.46 -23.71 15.64
CA ARG A 125 -7.38 -23.41 16.59
C ARG A 125 -7.10 -21.89 16.62
N PRO A 126 -6.41 -21.37 17.65
CA PRO A 126 -5.85 -20.03 17.60
C PRO A 126 -5.10 -19.78 16.28
N ILE A 127 -5.37 -18.65 15.64
CA ILE A 127 -4.65 -18.19 14.46
C ILE A 127 -3.21 -17.91 14.89
N ARG A 128 -2.24 -18.48 14.17
CA ARG A 128 -0.82 -18.28 14.45
C ARG A 128 -0.07 -18.26 13.14
N PHE A 129 0.75 -17.22 12.96
CA PHE A 129 1.74 -17.24 11.90
C PHE A 129 2.87 -18.20 12.29
N ALA A 130 3.10 -19.19 11.43
CA ALA A 130 4.19 -20.15 11.55
C ALA A 130 4.99 -20.11 10.24
N PRO A 131 6.17 -19.48 10.20
CA PRO A 131 6.92 -19.31 8.95
C PRO A 131 7.59 -20.62 8.49
N ASP A 132 8.00 -21.49 9.42
CA ASP A 132 8.73 -22.71 9.09
C ASP A 132 7.85 -23.70 8.30
N GLY A 133 8.24 -23.98 7.05
CA GLY A 133 7.49 -24.86 6.15
C GLY A 133 6.22 -24.23 5.57
N ASN A 134 6.03 -22.92 5.72
CA ASN A 134 4.90 -22.21 5.15
C ASN A 134 5.17 -21.87 3.68
N HIS A 135 4.53 -22.64 2.79
CA HIS A 135 4.72 -22.51 1.35
C HIS A 135 4.52 -21.08 0.85
N TRP A 136 3.43 -20.41 1.24
CA TRP A 136 3.13 -19.07 0.74
C TRP A 136 4.08 -18.01 1.28
N TRP A 137 4.54 -18.17 2.51
CA TRP A 137 5.62 -17.34 3.05
C TRP A 137 6.91 -17.50 2.23
N ASP A 138 7.33 -18.74 1.98
CA ASP A 138 8.54 -19.03 1.20
C ASP A 138 8.46 -18.47 -0.23
N VAL A 139 7.28 -18.54 -0.86
CA VAL A 139 7.05 -17.95 -2.18
C VAL A 139 7.22 -16.43 -2.16
N HIS A 140 6.65 -15.72 -1.17
CA HIS A 140 6.83 -14.27 -1.04
C HIS A 140 8.30 -13.91 -0.82
N LEU A 141 8.98 -14.62 0.08
CA LEU A 141 10.40 -14.41 0.34
C LEU A 141 11.25 -14.65 -0.92
N ALA A 142 10.92 -15.67 -1.71
CA ALA A 142 11.62 -15.94 -2.97
C ALA A 142 11.46 -14.79 -3.98
N VAL A 143 10.26 -14.21 -4.11
CA VAL A 143 10.01 -13.04 -4.96
C VAL A 143 10.82 -11.83 -4.46
N MET A 144 10.73 -11.51 -3.17
CA MET A 144 11.49 -10.41 -2.56
C MET A 144 13.00 -10.58 -2.74
N GLN A 145 13.52 -11.78 -2.47
CA GLN A 145 14.94 -12.10 -2.62
C GLN A 145 15.41 -12.00 -4.08
N SER A 146 14.57 -12.37 -5.04
CA SER A 146 14.87 -12.19 -6.47
C SER A 146 15.07 -10.70 -6.78
N GLY A 147 14.20 -9.83 -6.28
CA GLY A 147 14.35 -8.37 -6.41
C GLY A 147 15.63 -7.84 -5.77
N LEU A 148 15.88 -8.22 -4.51
CA LEU A 148 17.04 -7.74 -3.74
C LEU A 148 18.36 -8.15 -4.43
N THR A 149 18.46 -9.40 -4.87
CA THR A 149 19.66 -9.94 -5.52
C THR A 149 19.95 -9.26 -6.87
N HIS A 150 18.91 -8.89 -7.63
CA HIS A 150 19.06 -8.41 -9.00
C HIS A 150 18.95 -6.90 -9.16
N SER A 151 18.41 -6.17 -8.16
CA SER A 151 18.23 -4.72 -8.23
C SER A 151 19.52 -4.00 -8.60
N GLN A 152 20.65 -4.40 -8.01
CA GLN A 152 21.96 -3.75 -8.20
C GLN A 152 21.86 -2.21 -8.03
N GLY A 153 21.06 -1.75 -7.06
CA GLY A 153 20.83 -0.32 -6.81
C GLY A 153 20.02 0.39 -7.90
N ARG A 154 19.25 -0.30 -8.73
CA ARG A 154 18.34 0.33 -9.70
C ARG A 154 17.02 0.75 -9.07
N TYR A 155 16.53 -0.01 -8.09
CA TYR A 155 15.22 0.20 -7.46
C TYR A 155 15.15 -0.40 -6.04
N PRO A 156 14.31 0.14 -5.14
CA PRO A 156 13.89 -0.54 -3.91
C PRO A 156 13.00 -1.75 -4.18
N VAL A 157 12.99 -2.67 -3.22
CA VAL A 157 12.03 -3.78 -3.14
C VAL A 157 10.99 -3.41 -2.09
N GLY A 158 9.70 -3.50 -2.45
CA GLY A 158 8.60 -3.19 -1.53
C GLY A 158 8.26 -4.36 -0.61
N VAL A 159 7.76 -4.05 0.58
CA VAL A 159 6.97 -4.98 1.40
C VAL A 159 5.61 -5.15 0.69
N PRO A 160 5.11 -6.39 0.52
CA PRO A 160 3.77 -6.62 -0.03
C PRO A 160 2.70 -6.14 0.95
N ASP A 161 1.46 -6.08 0.47
CA ASP A 161 0.28 -5.71 1.22
C ASP A 161 -0.19 -6.92 2.01
N LEU A 162 0.00 -6.82 3.31
CA LEU A 162 -0.37 -7.88 4.24
C LEU A 162 -1.87 -7.89 4.50
N ILE A 163 -2.50 -6.71 4.53
CA ILE A 163 -3.85 -6.44 5.02
C ILE A 163 -4.05 -6.93 6.47
N GLU A 164 -4.87 -6.22 7.23
CA GLU A 164 -4.99 -6.38 8.66
C GLU A 164 -6.42 -6.65 9.13
N ASN A 165 -6.52 -7.05 10.41
CA ASN A 165 -7.74 -6.92 11.20
C ASN A 165 -8.93 -7.69 10.58
N MET A 166 -10.09 -7.04 10.47
CA MET A 166 -11.34 -7.60 9.97
C MET A 166 -11.24 -8.12 8.53
N ASP A 167 -10.41 -7.50 7.68
CA ASP A 167 -10.24 -7.95 6.30
C ASP A 167 -9.55 -9.32 6.26
N THR A 168 -8.47 -9.48 7.03
CA THR A 168 -7.81 -10.78 7.16
C THR A 168 -8.74 -11.82 7.75
N LEU A 169 -9.52 -11.47 8.78
CA LEU A 169 -10.48 -12.40 9.37
C LEU A 169 -11.58 -12.78 8.38
N ALA A 170 -12.07 -11.84 7.56
CA ALA A 170 -13.04 -12.10 6.51
C ALA A 170 -12.46 -13.02 5.43
N ALA A 171 -11.18 -12.85 5.07
CA ALA A 171 -10.50 -13.75 4.13
C ALA A 171 -10.35 -15.18 4.68
N LEU A 172 -10.21 -15.34 6.00
CA LEU A 172 -10.09 -16.64 6.65
C LEU A 172 -11.44 -17.30 6.96
N ARG A 173 -12.48 -16.51 7.28
CA ARG A 173 -13.79 -16.98 7.77
C ARG A 173 -14.91 -16.93 6.73
N GLY A 174 -14.80 -16.06 5.75
CA GLY A 174 -15.91 -15.64 4.90
C GLY A 174 -16.56 -14.37 5.44
N THR A 175 -16.84 -13.42 4.54
CA THR A 175 -17.40 -12.10 4.89
C THR A 175 -18.77 -12.20 5.53
N MET A 176 -19.67 -13.00 4.97
CA MET A 176 -21.05 -13.14 5.47
C MET A 176 -21.08 -13.80 6.84
N GLU A 177 -20.29 -14.84 7.01
CA GLU A 177 -20.12 -15.58 8.24
C GLU A 177 -19.55 -14.69 9.34
N LEU A 178 -18.55 -13.87 9.04
CA LEU A 178 -17.98 -12.93 9.98
C LEU A 178 -18.99 -11.86 10.42
N LEU A 179 -19.87 -11.39 9.53
CA LEU A 179 -20.95 -10.46 9.91
C LEU A 179 -21.89 -11.07 10.95
N TYR A 180 -22.22 -12.36 10.86
CA TYR A 180 -22.98 -13.05 11.90
C TYR A 180 -22.14 -13.22 13.18
N ASP A 181 -20.87 -13.58 13.05
CA ASP A 181 -19.98 -13.81 14.19
C ASP A 181 -19.73 -12.52 15.02
N LEU A 182 -19.81 -11.33 14.43
CA LEU A 182 -19.78 -10.07 15.18
C LEU A 182 -20.90 -9.94 16.20
N VAL A 183 -22.08 -10.49 15.90
CA VAL A 183 -23.26 -10.43 16.78
C VAL A 183 -23.32 -11.64 17.70
N ASP A 184 -23.14 -12.83 17.14
CA ASP A 184 -23.33 -14.09 17.85
C ASP A 184 -22.11 -14.49 18.69
N ARG A 185 -20.91 -14.07 18.28
CA ARG A 185 -19.61 -14.51 18.83
C ARG A 185 -18.59 -13.38 19.00
N PRO A 186 -18.94 -12.20 19.55
CA PRO A 186 -18.02 -11.05 19.62
C PRO A 186 -16.71 -11.37 20.36
N ALA A 187 -16.77 -12.18 21.43
CA ALA A 187 -15.58 -12.60 22.17
C ALA A 187 -14.61 -13.45 21.31
N TRP A 188 -15.15 -14.28 20.41
CA TRP A 188 -14.33 -15.05 19.48
C TRP A 188 -13.67 -14.13 18.46
N VAL A 189 -14.43 -13.18 17.90
CA VAL A 189 -13.89 -12.19 16.95
C VAL A 189 -12.73 -11.43 17.60
N HIS A 190 -12.92 -10.89 18.81
CA HIS A 190 -11.85 -10.19 19.53
C HIS A 190 -10.58 -11.04 19.73
N ALA A 191 -10.74 -12.33 20.04
CA ALA A 191 -9.60 -13.23 20.20
C ALA A 191 -8.86 -13.44 18.87
N ARG A 192 -9.59 -13.62 17.75
CA ARG A 192 -8.99 -13.79 16.42
C ARG A 192 -8.29 -12.52 15.94
N LEU A 193 -8.86 -11.35 16.20
CA LEU A 193 -8.25 -10.07 15.83
C LEU A 193 -6.92 -9.82 16.58
N ALA A 194 -6.84 -10.17 17.87
CA ALA A 194 -5.59 -10.09 18.63
C ALA A 194 -4.50 -11.02 18.07
N GLU A 195 -4.90 -12.23 17.65
CA GLU A 195 -4.02 -13.21 17.04
C GLU A 195 -3.53 -12.78 15.65
N ILE A 196 -4.43 -12.23 14.83
CA ILE A 196 -4.10 -11.65 13.52
C ILE A 196 -3.13 -10.48 13.68
N ASN A 197 -3.33 -9.59 14.66
CA ASN A 197 -2.38 -8.52 14.96
C ASN A 197 -0.98 -9.05 15.26
N THR A 198 -0.89 -10.08 16.09
CA THR A 198 0.39 -10.71 16.45
C THR A 198 1.07 -11.30 15.21
N ALA A 199 0.29 -11.98 14.36
CA ALA A 199 0.77 -12.54 13.11
C ALA A 199 1.23 -11.47 12.11
N TRP A 200 0.46 -10.38 11.97
CA TRP A 200 0.79 -9.26 11.10
C TRP A 200 2.11 -8.62 11.50
N LEU A 201 2.31 -8.35 12.80
CA LEU A 201 3.54 -7.74 13.31
C LEU A 201 4.77 -8.62 13.05
N ASP A 202 4.68 -9.94 13.30
CA ASP A 202 5.79 -10.87 13.05
C ASP A 202 6.10 -11.00 11.54
N ALA A 203 5.08 -11.07 10.69
CA ALA A 203 5.25 -11.10 9.24
C ALA A 203 5.88 -9.79 8.71
N PHE A 204 5.36 -8.64 9.14
CA PHE A 204 5.87 -7.33 8.77
C PHE A 204 7.31 -7.14 9.23
N ASP A 205 7.65 -7.47 10.47
CA ASP A 205 9.00 -7.35 11.03
C ASP A 205 10.03 -8.09 10.19
N ARG A 206 9.72 -9.34 9.82
CA ARG A 206 10.61 -10.17 9.02
C ARG A 206 10.78 -9.63 7.60
N MET A 207 9.69 -9.20 6.96
CA MET A 207 9.73 -8.67 5.60
C MET A 207 10.42 -7.30 5.55
N GLN A 208 10.11 -6.41 6.49
CA GLN A 208 10.72 -5.08 6.60
C GLN A 208 12.22 -5.20 6.85
N ALA A 209 12.65 -6.10 7.75
CA ALA A 209 14.07 -6.31 8.03
C ALA A 209 14.89 -6.73 6.79
N MET A 210 14.26 -7.38 5.81
CA MET A 210 14.91 -7.76 4.55
C MET A 210 15.08 -6.60 3.56
N VAL A 211 14.17 -5.61 3.59
CA VAL A 211 14.09 -4.56 2.56
C VAL A 211 14.44 -3.16 3.07
N GLN A 212 14.64 -3.01 4.38
CA GLN A 212 14.95 -1.72 4.99
C GLN A 212 16.18 -1.07 4.34
N ASP A 213 16.09 0.23 4.11
CA ASP A 213 17.17 1.06 3.60
C ASP A 213 18.18 1.42 4.70
N ALA A 214 19.23 2.16 4.32
CA ALA A 214 20.30 2.54 5.25
C ALA A 214 19.84 3.42 6.41
N ASP A 215 18.68 4.08 6.29
CA ASP A 215 18.11 4.95 7.30
C ASP A 215 17.01 4.25 8.12
N GLY A 216 16.76 2.96 7.87
CA GLY A 216 15.72 2.15 8.53
C GLY A 216 14.34 2.26 7.88
N GLY A 217 14.23 3.01 6.78
CA GLY A 217 13.02 3.19 6.01
C GLY A 217 12.68 1.99 5.14
N ASN A 218 11.43 1.88 4.70
CA ASN A 218 11.03 0.88 3.73
C ASN A 218 10.00 1.41 2.74
N VAL A 219 9.94 0.75 1.59
CA VAL A 219 8.81 0.90 0.66
C VAL A 219 7.73 -0.10 1.06
N PHE A 220 6.49 0.37 1.13
CA PHE A 220 5.30 -0.48 1.12
C PHE A 220 4.71 -0.44 -0.29
N ALA A 221 4.58 -1.60 -0.94
CA ALA A 221 4.33 -1.66 -2.38
C ALA A 221 2.97 -1.04 -2.77
N ALA A 222 1.94 -1.29 -1.96
CA ALA A 222 0.64 -0.66 -2.13
C ALA A 222 0.78 0.87 -2.03
N PHE A 223 0.11 1.58 -2.94
CA PHE A 223 0.07 3.05 -2.94
C PHE A 223 1.43 3.76 -3.06
N ARG A 224 2.46 3.08 -3.58
CA ARG A 224 3.79 3.66 -3.86
C ARG A 224 4.39 4.37 -2.63
N LEU A 225 4.15 3.81 -1.45
CA LEU A 225 4.43 4.46 -0.20
C LEU A 225 5.88 4.19 0.25
N TRP A 226 6.60 5.25 0.61
CA TRP A 226 7.89 5.14 1.30
C TRP A 226 7.90 6.07 2.51
N GLY A 227 8.57 5.66 3.56
CA GLY A 227 8.89 6.52 4.70
C GLY A 227 10.26 6.17 5.28
N PRO A 228 10.88 7.10 6.04
CA PRO A 228 12.24 6.95 6.55
C PRO A 228 12.36 5.98 7.74
N GLY A 229 11.25 5.40 8.19
CA GLY A 229 11.20 4.36 9.21
C GLY A 229 10.26 3.24 8.82
N ARG A 230 9.81 2.47 9.80
CA ARG A 230 8.84 1.39 9.63
C ARG A 230 7.53 1.95 9.10
N THR A 231 7.28 1.72 7.82
CA THR A 231 6.21 2.36 7.07
C THR A 231 5.28 1.32 6.49
N ALA A 232 3.97 1.48 6.71
CA ALA A 232 2.96 0.64 6.08
C ALA A 232 1.70 1.43 5.73
N LYS A 233 1.02 0.94 4.69
CA LYS A 233 -0.40 1.22 4.50
C LYS A 233 -1.18 0.23 5.37
N VAL A 234 -2.16 0.74 6.11
CA VAL A 234 -3.15 -0.04 6.86
C VAL A 234 -4.56 0.24 6.33
N GLN A 235 -5.51 -0.65 6.56
CA GLN A 235 -6.87 -0.55 6.03
C GLN A 235 -7.89 -1.39 6.83
N CYS A 236 -9.15 -1.25 6.45
CA CYS A 236 -10.24 -2.14 6.82
C CYS A 236 -11.39 -1.94 5.80
N ASP A 237 -11.36 -2.64 4.68
CA ASP A 237 -12.40 -2.57 3.64
C ASP A 237 -13.73 -3.14 4.16
N PHE A 238 -13.65 -4.13 5.05
CA PHE A 238 -14.78 -4.68 5.78
C PHE A 238 -15.58 -3.60 6.54
N SER A 239 -14.94 -2.47 6.87
CA SER A 239 -15.58 -1.33 7.52
C SER A 239 -16.80 -0.81 6.75
N ALA A 240 -16.85 -0.97 5.43
CA ALA A 240 -17.96 -0.56 4.58
C ALA A 240 -19.29 -1.27 4.93
N MET A 241 -19.23 -2.39 5.66
CA MET A 241 -20.39 -3.22 6.04
C MET A 241 -20.78 -3.09 7.52
N ILE A 242 -20.07 -2.29 8.31
CA ILE A 242 -20.31 -2.15 9.75
C ILE A 242 -20.52 -0.68 10.15
N SER A 243 -21.21 -0.49 11.27
CA SER A 243 -21.47 0.85 11.82
C SER A 243 -20.24 1.47 12.49
N PRO A 244 -20.21 2.79 12.74
CA PRO A 244 -19.12 3.44 13.47
C PRO A 244 -18.91 2.86 14.87
N ALA A 245 -19.98 2.47 15.57
CA ALA A 245 -19.87 1.82 16.87
C ALA A 245 -19.14 0.47 16.79
N MET A 246 -19.43 -0.32 15.75
CA MET A 246 -18.71 -1.58 15.51
C MET A 246 -17.27 -1.34 15.03
N PHE A 247 -17.01 -0.25 14.29
CA PHE A 247 -15.64 0.13 13.95
C PHE A 247 -14.83 0.48 15.20
N GLU A 248 -15.40 1.26 16.12
CA GLU A 248 -14.76 1.56 17.41
C GLU A 248 -14.50 0.32 18.26
N GLU A 249 -15.40 -0.66 18.23
CA GLU A 249 -15.29 -1.90 19.01
C GLU A 249 -14.29 -2.88 18.39
N PHE A 250 -14.47 -3.21 17.10
CA PHE A 250 -13.79 -4.32 16.45
C PHE A 250 -12.60 -3.89 15.60
N VAL A 251 -12.50 -2.63 15.16
CA VAL A 251 -11.41 -2.21 14.26
C VAL A 251 -10.39 -1.37 15.01
N ARG A 252 -10.83 -0.25 15.58
CA ARG A 252 -9.97 0.79 16.19
C ARG A 252 -8.94 0.23 17.18
N PRO A 253 -9.26 -0.65 18.15
CA PRO A 253 -8.29 -1.07 19.17
C PRO A 253 -7.13 -1.85 18.58
N TYR A 254 -7.41 -2.71 17.60
CA TYR A 254 -6.41 -3.55 16.94
C TYR A 254 -5.60 -2.75 15.92
N LEU A 255 -6.26 -1.86 15.18
CA LEU A 255 -5.58 -0.93 14.28
C LEU A 255 -4.60 -0.03 15.04
N ALA A 256 -5.00 0.52 16.19
CA ALA A 256 -4.12 1.33 17.04
C ALA A 256 -2.87 0.56 17.49
N VAL A 257 -3.01 -0.72 17.89
CA VAL A 257 -1.87 -1.57 18.27
C VAL A 257 -0.90 -1.77 17.11
N GLN A 258 -1.40 -1.99 15.89
CA GLN A 258 -0.55 -2.14 14.71
C GLN A 258 0.16 -0.83 14.35
N CYS A 259 -0.60 0.28 14.27
CA CYS A 259 -0.06 1.58 13.95
C CYS A 259 0.99 2.05 14.97
N ALA A 260 0.83 1.74 16.25
CA ALA A 260 1.82 2.04 17.29
C ALA A 260 3.16 1.31 17.12
N GLN A 261 3.27 0.33 16.22
CA GLN A 261 4.53 -0.37 15.87
C GLN A 261 5.16 0.17 14.58
N LEU A 262 4.54 1.17 13.96
CA LEU A 262 5.01 1.84 12.76
C LEU A 262 5.51 3.24 13.14
N ASP A 263 6.53 3.71 12.43
CA ASP A 263 6.96 5.11 12.50
C ASP A 263 6.08 6.00 11.62
N TYR A 264 5.49 5.41 10.57
CA TYR A 264 4.60 6.08 9.61
C TYR A 264 3.47 5.14 9.16
N ALA A 265 2.24 5.46 9.56
CA ALA A 265 1.04 4.72 9.19
C ALA A 265 0.12 5.55 8.31
N MET A 266 -0.23 5.03 7.13
CA MET A 266 -1.24 5.61 6.25
C MET A 266 -2.47 4.72 6.20
N TYR A 267 -3.64 5.25 6.56
CA TYR A 267 -4.90 4.52 6.43
C TYR A 267 -5.48 4.69 5.02
N HIS A 268 -5.79 3.58 4.35
CA HIS A 268 -6.52 3.53 3.09
C HIS A 268 -8.03 3.63 3.36
N LEU A 269 -8.62 4.77 2.98
CA LEU A 269 -10.05 5.02 3.09
C LEU A 269 -10.71 4.75 1.74
N ASP A 270 -11.26 3.54 1.58
CA ASP A 270 -11.88 3.09 0.33
C ASP A 270 -13.39 3.31 0.29
N GLY A 271 -13.82 4.17 -0.63
CA GLY A 271 -15.20 4.29 -1.01
C GLY A 271 -16.06 5.07 -0.01
N THR A 272 -17.21 5.53 -0.52
CA THR A 272 -18.11 6.43 0.21
C THR A 272 -18.76 5.79 1.43
N ASN A 273 -18.89 4.46 1.47
CA ASN A 273 -19.39 3.74 2.63
C ASN A 273 -18.44 3.83 3.83
N ALA A 274 -17.12 3.88 3.59
CA ALA A 274 -16.14 3.96 4.67
C ALA A 274 -16.05 5.36 5.29
N LEU A 275 -16.53 6.41 4.60
CA LEU A 275 -16.50 7.80 5.08
C LEU A 275 -17.19 8.01 6.43
N GLN A 276 -18.14 7.14 6.79
CA GLN A 276 -18.81 7.20 8.10
C GLN A 276 -17.85 6.99 9.29
N HIS A 277 -16.67 6.41 9.04
CA HIS A 277 -15.63 6.14 10.05
C HIS A 277 -14.55 7.22 10.09
N LEU A 278 -14.64 8.25 9.23
CA LEU A 278 -13.60 9.28 9.11
C LEU A 278 -13.29 9.95 10.44
N ASP A 279 -14.29 10.37 11.21
CA ASP A 279 -14.04 11.09 12.47
C ASP A 279 -13.29 10.22 13.48
N ILE A 280 -13.57 8.91 13.53
CA ILE A 280 -12.83 7.96 14.38
C ILE A 280 -11.36 7.89 13.93
N LEU A 281 -11.12 7.79 12.63
CA LEU A 281 -9.77 7.75 12.05
C LEU A 281 -9.01 9.06 12.32
N LEU A 282 -9.69 10.21 12.19
CA LEU A 282 -9.10 11.52 12.47
C LEU A 282 -8.65 11.65 13.94
N ASP A 283 -9.40 11.04 14.86
CA ASP A 283 -9.11 11.03 16.30
C ASP A 283 -8.03 10.02 16.72
N MET A 284 -7.53 9.16 15.83
CA MET A 284 -6.46 8.20 16.12
C MET A 284 -5.08 8.86 15.99
N PRO A 285 -4.33 9.11 17.07
CA PRO A 285 -3.01 9.73 16.98
C PRO A 285 -1.95 8.85 16.30
N GLU A 286 -2.17 7.54 16.22
CA GLU A 286 -1.25 6.59 15.59
C GLU A 286 -1.31 6.59 14.06
N ILE A 287 -2.28 7.28 13.45
CA ILE A 287 -2.41 7.40 11.99
C ILE A 287 -1.85 8.76 11.56
N ASP A 288 -0.82 8.75 10.71
CA ASP A 288 -0.15 9.96 10.23
C ASP A 288 -0.78 10.51 8.95
N ALA A 289 -1.31 9.62 8.10
CA ALA A 289 -1.87 9.99 6.81
C ALA A 289 -3.16 9.22 6.49
N ILE A 290 -4.02 9.81 5.66
CA ILE A 290 -5.18 9.14 5.07
C ILE A 290 -5.05 9.21 3.55
N GLU A 291 -5.07 8.03 2.93
CA GLU A 291 -5.28 7.90 1.49
C GLU A 291 -6.78 7.84 1.21
N TRP A 292 -7.22 8.50 0.15
CA TRP A 292 -8.62 8.44 -0.30
C TRP A 292 -8.73 7.83 -1.70
N THR A 293 -9.42 6.69 -1.76
CA THR A 293 -9.83 6.05 -3.00
C THR A 293 -11.34 6.26 -3.21
N PRO A 294 -11.76 7.04 -4.22
CA PRO A 294 -13.18 7.19 -4.55
C PRO A 294 -13.80 5.86 -4.98
N GLN A 295 -15.07 5.66 -4.60
CA GLN A 295 -15.82 4.47 -4.98
C GLN A 295 -15.85 4.29 -6.50
N ALA A 296 -15.71 3.04 -6.95
CA ALA A 296 -15.83 2.70 -8.37
C ALA A 296 -17.12 3.25 -8.99
N GLY A 297 -16.97 3.97 -10.11
CA GLY A 297 -18.07 4.62 -10.82
C GLY A 297 -18.33 6.08 -10.45
N LEU A 298 -17.67 6.62 -9.42
CA LEU A 298 -17.65 8.06 -9.10
C LEU A 298 -16.48 8.78 -9.78
N LEU A 299 -16.38 10.10 -9.58
CA LEU A 299 -15.26 10.89 -10.08
C LEU A 299 -13.97 10.56 -9.34
N GLY A 300 -12.84 10.77 -10.01
CA GLY A 300 -11.49 10.53 -9.48
C GLY A 300 -11.14 11.39 -8.27
N GLY A 301 -10.00 11.11 -7.63
CA GLY A 301 -9.60 11.79 -6.40
C GLY A 301 -9.35 13.29 -6.58
N GLY A 302 -9.10 13.75 -7.81
CA GLY A 302 -8.96 15.18 -8.13
C GLY A 302 -10.27 15.97 -8.11
N ALA A 303 -11.42 15.31 -7.97
CA ALA A 303 -12.72 15.96 -8.10
C ALA A 303 -13.01 16.96 -6.94
N PRO A 304 -13.60 18.13 -7.24
CA PRO A 304 -13.93 19.14 -6.22
C PRO A 304 -14.83 18.67 -5.08
N GLU A 305 -15.62 17.62 -5.30
CA GLU A 305 -16.48 17.02 -4.26
C GLU A 305 -15.69 16.44 -3.08
N TRP A 306 -14.42 16.07 -3.29
CA TRP A 306 -13.54 15.55 -2.25
C TRP A 306 -12.70 16.63 -1.55
N HIS A 307 -12.74 17.89 -2.00
CA HIS A 307 -11.91 18.96 -1.41
C HIS A 307 -12.21 19.20 0.07
N ASP A 308 -13.48 19.11 0.48
CA ASP A 308 -13.88 19.26 1.87
C ASP A 308 -13.35 18.10 2.75
N LEU A 309 -13.31 16.88 2.19
CA LEU A 309 -12.70 15.72 2.84
C LEU A 309 -11.21 15.96 3.11
N TYR A 310 -10.45 16.40 2.11
CA TYR A 310 -9.02 16.68 2.28
C TYR A 310 -8.76 17.80 3.28
N ARG A 311 -9.57 18.86 3.28
CA ARG A 311 -9.46 19.94 4.29
C ARG A 311 -9.74 19.42 5.70
N ARG A 312 -10.70 18.52 5.90
CA ARG A 312 -10.96 17.89 7.21
C ARG A 312 -9.79 17.03 7.68
N ILE A 313 -9.23 16.19 6.80
CA ILE A 313 -8.08 15.35 7.12
C ILE A 313 -6.89 16.21 7.57
N LYS A 314 -6.56 17.24 6.77
CA LYS A 314 -5.48 18.19 7.11
C LYS A 314 -5.74 18.96 8.40
N ALA A 315 -6.98 19.38 8.64
CA ALA A 315 -7.35 20.10 9.86
C ALA A 315 -7.16 19.24 11.13
N ALA A 316 -7.24 17.92 11.02
CA ALA A 316 -6.92 16.98 12.09
C ALA A 316 -5.41 16.71 12.23
N GLY A 317 -4.56 17.40 11.47
CA GLY A 317 -3.10 17.25 11.52
C GLY A 317 -2.57 16.05 10.75
N LYS A 318 -3.38 15.42 9.89
CA LYS A 318 -2.97 14.25 9.08
C LYS A 318 -2.61 14.65 7.66
N ALA A 319 -1.62 13.98 7.10
CA ALA A 319 -1.32 14.09 5.68
C ALA A 319 -2.38 13.38 4.82
N VAL A 320 -2.47 13.74 3.55
CA VAL A 320 -3.42 13.20 2.58
C VAL A 320 -2.65 12.56 1.43
N GLN A 321 -3.07 11.37 1.01
CA GLN A 321 -2.73 10.85 -0.31
C GLN A 321 -3.98 10.80 -1.20
N VAL A 322 -3.84 11.31 -2.43
CA VAL A 322 -4.90 11.33 -3.43
C VAL A 322 -4.48 10.46 -4.60
N VAL A 323 -5.33 9.48 -4.95
CA VAL A 323 -5.13 8.59 -6.11
C VAL A 323 -6.16 8.88 -7.20
N SER A 324 -6.01 8.23 -8.36
CA SER A 324 -6.98 8.31 -9.46
C SER A 324 -7.25 9.76 -9.88
N ILE A 325 -6.19 10.55 -9.98
CA ILE A 325 -6.22 11.97 -10.35
C ILE A 325 -5.51 12.18 -11.68
N ALA A 326 -6.11 12.99 -12.55
CA ALA A 326 -5.53 13.38 -13.83
C ALA A 326 -4.62 14.63 -13.69
N PRO A 327 -3.58 14.78 -14.53
CA PRO A 327 -2.67 15.93 -14.46
C PRO A 327 -3.37 17.32 -14.43
N PRO A 328 -4.43 17.58 -15.20
CA PRO A 328 -5.12 18.88 -15.18
C PRO A 328 -5.84 19.20 -13.87
N GLU A 329 -6.12 18.20 -13.03
CA GLU A 329 -6.83 18.37 -11.75
C GLU A 329 -5.87 18.71 -10.59
N VAL A 330 -4.57 18.48 -10.78
CA VAL A 330 -3.54 18.65 -9.73
C VAL A 330 -3.48 20.08 -9.20
N ILE A 331 -3.34 21.07 -10.08
CA ILE A 331 -3.26 22.48 -9.69
C ILE A 331 -4.57 22.98 -9.06
N PRO A 332 -5.76 22.76 -9.68
CA PRO A 332 -7.03 23.12 -9.06
C PRO A 332 -7.25 22.53 -7.66
N LEU A 333 -6.85 21.27 -7.45
CA LEU A 333 -6.89 20.64 -6.14
C LEU A 333 -6.00 21.40 -5.15
N LEU A 334 -4.73 21.64 -5.50
CA LEU A 334 -3.77 22.33 -4.63
C LEU A 334 -4.19 23.76 -4.30
N ASP A 335 -4.79 24.49 -5.26
CA ASP A 335 -5.36 25.82 -5.02
C ASP A 335 -6.51 25.80 -4.01
N ALA A 336 -7.31 24.73 -4.03
CA ALA A 336 -8.51 24.61 -3.20
C ALA A 336 -8.23 24.09 -1.77
N VAL A 337 -7.19 23.27 -1.59
CA VAL A 337 -6.89 22.59 -0.30
C VAL A 337 -5.54 22.96 0.31
N GLY A 338 -4.67 23.63 -0.44
CA GLY A 338 -3.29 23.95 -0.08
C GLY A 338 -2.32 22.77 -0.27
N PRO A 339 -1.05 23.03 -0.62
CA PRO A 339 -0.09 21.98 -0.99
C PRO A 339 0.48 21.18 0.19
N GLU A 340 0.64 21.78 1.35
CA GLU A 340 1.30 21.13 2.48
C GLU A 340 0.52 19.89 2.93
N GLY A 341 1.21 18.75 3.10
CA GLY A 341 0.60 17.48 3.47
C GLY A 341 -0.13 16.76 2.34
N MET A 342 -0.08 17.23 1.09
CA MET A 342 -0.70 16.55 -0.05
C MET A 342 0.31 15.65 -0.78
N TYR A 343 0.00 14.36 -0.92
CA TYR A 343 0.70 13.43 -1.81
C TYR A 343 -0.21 13.01 -2.95
N ILE A 344 0.15 13.43 -4.15
CA ILE A 344 -0.66 13.25 -5.35
C ILE A 344 -0.08 12.09 -6.15
N LEU A 345 -0.86 11.06 -6.38
CA LEU A 345 -0.45 9.85 -7.09
C LEU A 345 -1.18 9.78 -8.43
N ILE A 346 -0.44 10.03 -9.51
CA ILE A 346 -0.95 9.84 -10.87
C ILE A 346 -0.62 8.39 -11.27
N ASN A 347 -1.65 7.54 -11.30
CA ASN A 347 -1.51 6.09 -11.49
C ASN A 347 -1.07 5.71 -12.91
N GLU A 348 -1.41 6.54 -13.89
CA GLU A 348 -1.19 6.28 -15.32
C GLU A 348 0.03 7.04 -15.86
N PRO A 349 0.72 6.50 -16.89
CA PRO A 349 1.81 7.22 -17.52
C PRO A 349 1.32 8.49 -18.21
N VAL A 350 2.06 9.57 -18.00
CA VAL A 350 1.80 10.88 -18.61
C VAL A 350 2.78 11.09 -19.78
N PRO A 351 2.40 11.76 -20.88
CA PRO A 351 3.36 12.17 -21.91
C PRO A 351 4.49 13.03 -21.33
N ALA A 352 5.75 12.84 -21.76
CA ALA A 352 6.88 13.56 -21.17
C ALA A 352 6.74 15.09 -21.21
N THR A 353 6.19 15.66 -22.28
CA THR A 353 5.96 17.10 -22.40
C THR A 353 4.97 17.63 -21.37
N GLU A 354 3.92 16.86 -21.06
CA GLU A 354 2.93 17.20 -20.06
C GLU A 354 3.49 17.00 -18.64
N ALA A 355 4.26 15.93 -18.42
CA ALA A 355 4.93 15.71 -17.15
C ALA A 355 5.94 16.83 -16.81
N GLU A 356 6.76 17.25 -17.79
CA GLU A 356 7.70 18.36 -17.64
C GLU A 356 6.98 19.70 -17.40
N ALA A 357 5.87 19.93 -18.11
CA ALA A 357 5.04 21.11 -17.89
C ALA A 357 4.46 21.14 -16.48
N LEU A 358 3.85 20.04 -16.02
CA LEU A 358 3.27 19.95 -14.68
C LEU A 358 4.32 20.18 -13.58
N VAL A 359 5.51 19.56 -13.69
CA VAL A 359 6.59 19.76 -12.71
C VAL A 359 7.04 21.22 -12.66
N ARG A 360 7.15 21.90 -13.81
CA ARG A 360 7.50 23.33 -13.87
C ARG A 360 6.41 24.19 -13.24
N ASP A 361 5.15 23.92 -13.58
CA ASP A 361 4.02 24.72 -13.13
C ASP A 361 3.74 24.53 -11.63
N LEU A 362 4.23 23.43 -11.04
CA LEU A 362 4.21 23.16 -9.59
C LEU A 362 5.31 23.87 -8.79
N ALA A 363 6.27 24.55 -9.43
CA ALA A 363 7.35 25.26 -8.72
C ALA A 363 6.85 26.22 -7.62
N PRO A 364 5.73 26.96 -7.77
CA PRO A 364 5.18 27.82 -6.72
C PRO A 364 4.72 27.07 -5.46
N TYR A 365 4.32 25.80 -5.58
CA TYR A 365 3.75 24.97 -4.50
C TYR A 365 4.81 24.20 -3.70
N ARG A 366 6.09 24.25 -4.12
CA ARG A 366 7.20 23.45 -3.57
C ARG A 366 8.08 24.20 -2.56
N ARG A 367 7.61 25.36 -2.06
CA ARG A 367 8.38 26.27 -1.21
C ARG A 367 8.66 25.74 0.19
#